data_AF-A0A971TQA7-F1
#
_entry.id   AF-A0A971TQA7-F1
#
_cell.length_a   1.000
_cell.length_b   1.000
_cell.length_c   1.000
_cell.angle_alpha   90.00
_cell.angle_beta   90.00
_cell.angle_gamma   90.00
#
_symmetry.space_group_name_H-M   'P 1'
#
loop_
_entity.id
_entity.type
_entity.pdbx_description
1 polymer ?
#
loop_
_entity_poly.entity_id
_entity_poly.type
_entity_poly.pdbx_seq_one_letter_code
_entity_poly.pdbx_strand_id
1 'polypeptide(L)'
;ALKKDHLAKIHTPIIYILGGPDDIAYANGMDDFERINHVPAFAANLNGIGHGGTYSQPHGGDFAIVATAWFQWQLKGDKEAAKMFRGENCGVAQMDGWVIEKKNIH
;
A
#
# COMPACT_ATOMS: atom_id res chain seq x y z
N ALA A 1 -21.80 -14.19 2.37
CA ALA A 1 -21.10 -12.94 1.98
C ALA A 1 -19.95 -12.68 2.94
N LEU A 2 -18.86 -12.07 2.46
CA LEU A 2 -17.76 -11.60 3.31
C LEU A 2 -18.22 -10.39 4.14
N LYS A 3 -17.77 -10.30 5.40
CA LYS A 3 -18.07 -9.19 6.33
C LYS A 3 -16.76 -8.50 6.72
N LYS A 4 -16.82 -7.23 7.11
CA LYS A 4 -15.63 -6.46 7.57
C LYS A 4 -14.91 -7.09 8.76
N ASP A 5 -15.60 -7.83 9.62
CA ASP A 5 -14.98 -8.58 10.72
C ASP A 5 -13.98 -9.65 10.24
N HIS A 6 -14.01 -10.04 8.96
CA HIS A 6 -13.02 -10.95 8.39
C HIS A 6 -11.63 -10.34 8.25
N LEU A 7 -11.49 -9.00 8.28
CA LEU A 7 -10.18 -8.36 8.27
C LEU A 7 -9.32 -8.81 9.47
N ALA A 8 -9.95 -9.12 10.60
CA ALA A 8 -9.27 -9.67 11.78
C ALA A 8 -8.63 -11.04 11.53
N LYS A 9 -9.01 -11.75 10.45
CA LYS A 9 -8.45 -13.06 10.08
C LYS A 9 -7.18 -12.94 9.23
N ILE A 10 -6.84 -11.75 8.72
CA ILE A 10 -5.59 -11.53 7.98
C ILE A 10 -4.43 -11.80 8.94
N HIS A 11 -3.47 -12.62 8.54
CA HIS A 11 -2.36 -13.05 9.40
C HIS A 11 -0.99 -12.80 8.75
N THR A 12 -0.95 -12.04 7.65
CA THR A 12 0.27 -11.69 6.92
C THR A 12 0.35 -10.18 6.74
N PRO A 13 1.54 -9.61 6.51
CA PRO A 13 1.69 -8.22 6.11
C PRO A 13 0.81 -7.87 4.91
N ILE A 14 0.22 -6.67 4.93
CA ILE A 14 -0.70 -6.20 3.89
C ILE A 14 -0.33 -4.80 3.40
N ILE A 15 -0.60 -4.54 2.13
CA ILE A 15 -0.48 -3.22 1.51
C ILE A 15 -1.77 -2.87 0.77
N TYR A 16 -2.21 -1.62 0.92
CA TYR A 16 -3.23 -0.97 0.10
C TYR A 16 -2.52 0.02 -0.84
N ILE A 17 -2.76 -0.08 -2.14
CA ILE A 17 -2.24 0.84 -3.15
C ILE A 17 -3.47 1.46 -3.84
N LEU A 18 -3.70 2.74 -3.61
CA LEU A 18 -4.95 3.44 -3.93
C LEU A 18 -4.67 4.71 -4.71
N GLY A 19 -5.66 5.16 -5.49
CA GLY A 19 -5.55 6.34 -6.34
C GLY A 19 -5.79 7.69 -5.65
N GLY A 20 -5.62 7.75 -4.32
CA GLY A 20 -5.91 8.92 -3.50
C GLY A 20 -7.42 9.20 -3.34
N PRO A 21 -7.81 10.36 -2.78
CA PRO A 21 -9.21 10.66 -2.45
C PRO A 21 -10.19 10.64 -3.64
N ASP A 22 -9.70 10.80 -4.88
CA ASP A 22 -10.52 10.73 -6.11
C ASP A 22 -10.80 9.28 -6.56
N ASP A 23 -10.17 8.28 -5.94
CA ASP A 23 -10.46 6.88 -6.16
C ASP A 23 -11.75 6.48 -5.44
N ILE A 24 -12.72 5.93 -6.19
CA ILE A 24 -13.98 5.43 -5.64
C ILE A 24 -13.79 4.35 -4.56
N ALA A 25 -12.65 3.66 -4.57
CA ALA A 25 -12.29 2.65 -3.58
C ALA A 25 -11.52 3.21 -2.37
N TYR A 26 -11.10 4.49 -2.39
CA TYR A 26 -10.27 5.11 -1.34
C TYR A 26 -10.87 4.92 0.05
N ALA A 27 -12.11 5.37 0.25
CA ALA A 27 -12.77 5.29 1.55
C ALA A 27 -12.91 3.85 2.06
N ASN A 28 -13.17 2.90 1.15
CA ASN A 28 -13.28 1.49 1.53
C ASN A 28 -11.92 0.86 1.89
N GLY A 29 -10.87 1.18 1.13
CA GLY A 29 -9.51 0.71 1.41
C GLY A 29 -8.94 1.30 2.70
N MET A 30 -9.18 2.59 2.95
CA MET A 30 -8.77 3.24 4.20
C MET A 30 -9.56 2.71 5.41
N ASP A 31 -10.86 2.45 5.31
CA ASP A 31 -11.63 1.77 6.38
C ASP A 31 -11.06 0.38 6.70
N ASP A 32 -10.67 -0.39 5.68
CA ASP A 32 -10.02 -1.69 5.92
C ASP A 32 -8.67 -1.52 6.62
N PHE A 33 -7.82 -0.60 6.14
CA PHE A 33 -6.53 -0.29 6.75
C PHE A 33 -6.68 0.15 8.20
N GLU A 34 -7.65 1.02 8.53
CA GLU A 34 -7.93 1.49 9.88
C GLU A 34 -8.29 0.34 10.84
N ARG A 35 -9.04 -0.65 10.36
CA ARG A 35 -9.47 -1.82 11.15
C ARG A 35 -8.35 -2.84 11.39
N ILE A 36 -7.37 -2.91 10.49
CA ILE A 36 -6.23 -3.82 10.61
C ILE A 36 -5.17 -3.19 11.52
N ASN A 37 -5.01 -3.73 12.74
CA ASN A 37 -4.05 -3.23 13.73
C ASN A 37 -3.10 -4.31 14.27
N HIS A 38 -3.32 -5.57 13.90
CA HIS A 38 -2.63 -6.74 14.47
C HIS A 38 -1.54 -7.34 13.57
N VAL A 39 -1.40 -6.87 12.34
CA VAL A 39 -0.31 -7.23 11.40
C VAL A 39 0.37 -5.97 10.87
N PRO A 40 1.57 -6.08 10.27
CA PRO A 40 2.16 -4.99 9.50
C PRO A 40 1.24 -4.57 8.36
N ALA A 41 0.89 -3.29 8.30
CA ALA A 41 0.01 -2.74 7.28
C ALA A 41 0.58 -1.44 6.71
N PHE A 42 0.47 -1.25 5.40
CA PHE A 42 0.90 -0.05 4.70
C PHE A 42 -0.22 0.43 3.77
N ALA A 43 -0.59 1.71 3.86
CA ALA A 43 -1.48 2.36 2.89
C ALA A 43 -0.66 3.36 2.09
N ALA A 44 -0.68 3.20 0.76
CA ALA A 44 0.03 4.03 -0.20
C ALA A 44 -1.00 4.66 -1.14
N ASN A 45 -1.13 5.98 -1.08
CA ASN A 45 -2.11 6.72 -1.87
C ASN A 45 -1.39 7.64 -2.85
N LEU A 46 -1.51 7.40 -4.15
CA LEU A 46 -1.03 8.32 -5.18
C LEU A 46 -2.15 9.28 -5.56
N ASN A 47 -2.02 10.55 -5.20
CA ASN A 47 -3.09 11.51 -5.43
C ASN A 47 -3.27 11.85 -6.93
N GLY A 48 -4.52 12.07 -7.34
CA GLY A 48 -4.85 12.56 -8.69
C GLY A 48 -4.85 11.51 -9.79
N ILE A 49 -4.71 10.21 -9.48
CA ILE A 49 -4.74 9.13 -10.48
C ILE A 49 -6.08 8.39 -10.53
N GLY A 50 -6.87 8.44 -9.44
CA GLY A 50 -8.18 7.80 -9.35
C GLY A 50 -8.14 6.26 -9.47
N HIS A 51 -9.31 5.66 -9.69
CA HIS A 51 -9.49 4.20 -9.57
C HIS A 51 -8.65 3.37 -10.57
N GLY A 52 -8.36 3.92 -11.75
CA GLY A 52 -7.57 3.21 -12.76
C GLY A 52 -6.11 3.02 -12.38
N GLY A 53 -5.60 3.80 -11.41
CA GLY A 53 -4.19 3.79 -11.04
C GLY A 53 -3.27 4.11 -12.23
N THR A 54 -2.04 3.63 -12.15
CA THR A 54 -1.02 3.88 -13.19
C THR A 54 -0.86 2.72 -14.19
N TYR A 55 -1.68 1.67 -14.12
CA TYR A 55 -1.44 0.43 -14.88
C TYR A 55 -1.52 0.58 -16.41
N SER A 56 -2.15 1.63 -16.92
CA SER A 56 -2.17 1.96 -18.35
C SER A 56 -0.87 2.60 -18.85
N GLN A 57 0.01 3.04 -17.94
CA GLN A 57 1.30 3.62 -18.27
C GLN A 57 2.31 2.52 -18.64
N PRO A 58 3.39 2.85 -19.36
CA PRO A 58 4.46 1.90 -19.64
C PRO A 58 4.94 1.18 -18.37
N HIS A 59 5.05 -0.14 -18.44
CA HIS A 59 5.46 -1.01 -17.32
C HIS A 59 4.56 -0.92 -16.07
N GLY A 60 3.36 -0.36 -16.19
CA GLY A 60 2.37 -0.23 -15.11
C GLY A 60 2.59 0.98 -14.18
N GLY A 61 3.56 1.85 -14.49
CA GLY A 61 3.87 3.07 -13.74
C GLY A 61 4.18 2.84 -12.26
N ASP A 62 3.99 3.86 -11.44
CA ASP A 62 4.39 3.85 -10.04
C ASP A 62 3.71 2.75 -9.20
N PHE A 63 2.46 2.39 -9.49
CA PHE A 63 1.79 1.29 -8.80
C PHE A 63 2.54 -0.03 -8.98
N ALA A 64 3.06 -0.29 -10.18
CA ALA A 64 3.84 -1.49 -10.45
C ALA A 64 5.18 -1.47 -9.70
N ILE A 65 5.82 -0.31 -9.57
CA ILE A 65 7.06 -0.14 -8.80
C ILE A 65 6.82 -0.47 -7.32
N VAL A 66 5.80 0.16 -6.70
CA VAL A 66 5.46 -0.05 -5.29
C VAL A 66 5.03 -1.49 -5.03
N ALA A 67 4.14 -2.05 -5.86
CA ALA A 67 3.68 -3.44 -5.70
C ALA A 67 4.84 -4.44 -5.84
N THR A 68 5.72 -4.24 -6.82
CA THR A 68 6.87 -5.13 -7.03
C THR A 68 7.84 -5.09 -5.85
N ALA A 69 8.16 -3.89 -5.35
CA ALA A 69 9.01 -3.76 -4.17
C ALA A 69 8.42 -4.46 -2.94
N TRP A 70 7.09 -4.37 -2.75
CA TRP A 70 6.41 -5.06 -1.66
C TRP A 70 6.58 -6.58 -1.77
N PHE A 71 6.38 -7.15 -2.95
CA PHE A 71 6.56 -8.59 -3.17
C PHE A 71 8.02 -9.04 -3.01
N GLN A 72 8.99 -8.28 -3.52
CA GLN A 72 10.41 -8.61 -3.34
C GLN A 72 10.77 -8.64 -1.84
N TRP A 73 10.27 -7.68 -1.06
CA TRP A 73 10.49 -7.67 0.37
C TRP A 73 9.77 -8.84 1.07
N GLN A 74 8.45 -8.96 0.91
CA GLN A 74 7.64 -9.90 1.70
C GLN A 74 7.82 -11.36 1.29
N LEU A 75 8.04 -11.65 0.00
CA LEU A 75 8.12 -13.02 -0.50
C LEU A 75 9.55 -13.52 -0.67
N LYS A 76 10.53 -12.62 -0.84
CA LYS A 76 11.94 -12.99 -1.06
C LYS A 76 12.89 -12.47 0.01
N GLY A 77 12.40 -11.72 0.99
CA GLY A 77 13.24 -11.17 2.06
C GLY A 77 14.21 -10.10 1.57
N ASP A 78 13.94 -9.45 0.43
CA ASP A 78 14.81 -8.44 -0.15
C ASP A 78 14.90 -7.20 0.78
N LYS A 79 16.08 -7.01 1.36
CA LYS A 79 16.37 -5.92 2.31
C LYS A 79 16.49 -4.56 1.63
N GLU A 80 16.86 -4.52 0.36
CA GLU A 80 16.90 -3.28 -0.41
C GLU A 80 15.48 -2.85 -0.75
N ALA A 81 14.63 -3.77 -1.20
CA ALA A 81 13.22 -3.50 -1.43
C ALA A 81 12.49 -3.05 -0.15
N ALA A 82 12.88 -3.58 1.02
CA ALA A 82 12.33 -3.18 2.32
C ALA A 82 12.49 -1.67 2.60
N LYS A 83 13.52 -1.00 2.06
CA LYS A 83 13.75 0.44 2.23
C LYS A 83 12.64 1.30 1.63
N MET A 84 11.84 0.75 0.71
CA MET A 84 10.67 1.45 0.17
C MET A 84 9.60 1.70 1.23
N PHE A 85 9.54 0.88 2.29
CA PHE A 85 8.44 0.89 3.27
C PHE A 85 8.87 1.15 4.73
N ARG A 86 10.15 0.93 5.05
CA ARG A 86 10.71 1.06 6.40
C ARG A 86 11.32 2.44 6.66
N GLY A 87 11.31 2.88 7.91
CA GLY A 87 11.77 4.22 8.33
C GLY A 87 10.73 5.32 8.09
N GLU A 88 10.83 6.42 8.83
CA GLU A 88 9.90 7.57 8.71
C GLU A 88 9.91 8.19 7.32
N ASN A 89 11.09 8.32 6.73
CA ASN A 89 11.29 8.82 5.37
C ASN A 89 11.56 7.67 4.39
N CYS A 90 10.67 6.68 4.32
CA CYS A 90 10.84 5.51 3.45
C CYS A 90 10.75 5.88 1.96
N GLY A 91 11.21 5.00 1.08
CA GLY A 91 11.29 5.30 -0.36
C GLY A 91 9.98 5.76 -0.98
N VAL A 92 8.84 5.14 -0.65
CA VAL A 92 7.52 5.58 -1.17
C VAL A 92 7.15 6.99 -0.68
N ALA A 93 7.48 7.35 0.56
CA ALA A 93 7.20 8.68 1.09
C ALA A 93 7.99 9.80 0.38
N GLN A 94 9.06 9.43 -0.33
CA GLN A 94 9.90 10.36 -1.10
C GLN A 94 9.49 10.43 -2.59
N MET A 95 8.56 9.58 -3.03
CA MET A 95 8.05 9.61 -4.40
C MET A 95 6.97 10.70 -4.53
N ASP A 96 7.00 11.43 -5.64
CA ASP A 96 6.08 12.55 -5.87
C ASP A 96 4.61 12.11 -5.83
N GLY A 97 3.78 12.87 -5.11
CA GLY A 97 2.33 12.65 -5.04
C GLY A 97 1.86 11.52 -4.13
N TRP A 98 2.79 10.74 -3.54
CA TRP A 98 2.46 9.67 -2.61
C TRP A 98 2.22 10.19 -1.19
N VAL A 99 1.08 9.78 -0.61
CA VAL A 99 0.76 9.95 0.81
C VAL A 99 0.70 8.56 1.44
N ILE A 100 1.44 8.37 2.52
CA ILE A 100 1.56 7.05 3.16
C ILE A 100 1.08 7.05 4.60
N GLU A 101 0.55 5.91 5.01
CA GLU A 101 0.30 5.56 6.40
C GLU A 101 0.77 4.14 6.65
N LYS A 102 1.28 3.86 7.86
CA LYS A 102 1.80 2.53 8.19
C LYS A 102 1.56 2.16 9.65
N LYS A 103 1.38 0.87 9.89
CA LYS A 103 1.20 0.26 11.21
C LYS A 103 2.14 -0.91 11.35
N ASN A 104 2.81 -1.03 12.50
CA ASN A 104 3.71 -2.15 12.83
C ASN A 104 4.83 -2.38 11.78
N ILE A 105 5.28 -1.33 11.09
CA ILE A 105 6.40 -1.34 10.14
C ILE A 105 7.44 -0.32 10.62
N HIS A 106 8.62 -0.84 11.03
CA HIS A 106 9.73 -0.04 11.57
C HIS A 106 10.86 0.10 10.58
#